data_AF-A0A0F9JTI0-F1
#
_entry.id   AF-A0A0F9JTI0-F1
#
_cell.length_a   1.000
_cell.length_b   1.000
_cell.length_c   1.000
_cell.angle_alpha   90.00
_cell.angle_beta   90.00
_cell.angle_gamma   90.00
#
_symmetry.space_group_name_H-M   'P 1'
#
loop_
_entity.id
_entity.type
_entity.pdbx_description
1 polymer ?
#
loop_
_entity_poly.entity_id
_entity_poly.type
_entity_poly.pdbx_seq_one_letter_code
_entity_poly.pdbx_strand_id
1 'polypeptide(L)'
;MTDERMASGLPLVLKCPVGGEEWPATSYKARVDMSGKRITPMRVVFHCSMNHCFSLRNALDARMFTEKQGKKILDGARVATRNWQEARKGEGHE
;
A
#
# COMPACT_ATOMS: atom_id res chain seq x y z
N MET A 1 3.09 27.40 18.07
CA MET A 1 2.14 26.31 17.73
C MET A 1 2.36 25.96 16.28
N THR A 2 2.63 24.67 16.02
CA THR A 2 2.78 23.91 14.74
C THR A 2 4.12 23.16 14.68
N ASP A 3 4.25 22.16 15.55
CA ASP A 3 5.19 21.05 15.33
C ASP A 3 4.38 19.88 14.77
N GLU A 4 4.01 19.98 13.51
CA GLU A 4 3.42 18.86 12.77
C GLU A 4 4.57 18.05 12.19
N ARG A 5 5.05 17.10 13.00
CA ARG A 5 6.02 16.08 12.62
C ARG A 5 5.66 15.54 11.24
N MET A 6 6.52 15.85 10.30
CA MET A 6 6.53 15.32 8.94
C MET A 6 6.33 13.81 8.96
N ALA A 7 5.10 13.35 8.70
CA ALA A 7 4.84 12.01 8.20
C ALA A 7 5.22 11.97 6.71
N SER A 8 6.50 12.22 6.42
CA SER A 8 7.23 11.79 5.23
C SER A 8 6.44 11.66 3.92
N GLY A 9 5.85 12.77 3.47
CA GLY A 9 5.63 13.08 2.05
C GLY A 9 4.62 12.23 1.29
N LEU A 10 3.54 11.76 1.92
CA LEU A 10 2.35 11.31 1.18
C LEU A 10 1.30 12.44 1.14
N PRO A 11 0.50 12.55 0.07
CA PRO A 11 -0.62 13.49 0.03
C PRO A 11 -1.59 13.23 1.19
N LEU A 12 -2.18 14.28 1.76
CA LEU A 12 -3.23 14.13 2.78
C LEU A 12 -4.51 13.53 2.19
N VAL A 13 -4.74 13.76 0.89
CA VAL A 13 -5.89 13.29 0.12
C VAL A 13 -5.39 12.56 -1.12
N LEU A 14 -5.95 11.40 -1.42
CA LEU A 14 -5.65 10.61 -2.60
C LEU A 14 -6.91 10.45 -3.45
N LYS A 15 -6.75 10.54 -4.77
CA LYS A 15 -7.83 10.36 -5.74
C LYS A 15 -7.94 8.89 -6.15
N CYS A 16 -9.14 8.33 -6.06
CA CYS A 16 -9.42 6.98 -6.48
C CYS A 16 -9.27 6.87 -8.01
N PRO A 17 -8.43 5.95 -8.53
CA PRO A 17 -8.20 5.83 -9.97
C PRO A 17 -9.37 5.20 -10.73
N VAL A 18 -10.36 4.63 -10.02
CA VAL A 18 -11.54 3.97 -10.60
C VAL A 18 -12.72 4.95 -10.69
N GLY A 19 -13.10 5.54 -9.56
CA GLY A 19 -14.26 6.44 -9.47
C GLY A 19 -13.93 7.94 -9.54
N GLY A 20 -12.65 8.32 -9.48
CA GLY A 20 -12.22 9.72 -9.49
C GLY A 20 -12.47 10.49 -8.19
N GLU A 21 -13.06 9.87 -7.18
CA GLU A 21 -13.34 10.53 -5.89
C GLU A 21 -12.09 10.69 -5.02
N GLU A 22 -12.03 11.81 -4.31
CA GLU A 22 -10.92 12.18 -3.45
C GLU A 22 -11.23 11.79 -1.99
N TRP A 23 -10.34 11.02 -1.39
CA TRP A 23 -10.50 10.53 -0.02
C TRP A 23 -9.24 10.78 0.79
N PRO A 24 -9.34 10.95 2.13
CA PRO A 24 -8.17 11.01 2.99
C PRO A 24 -7.26 9.81 2.74
N ALA A 25 -5.95 10.02 2.67
CA ALA A 25 -4.99 8.94 2.45
C ALA A 25 -5.13 7.82 3.50
N THR A 26 -5.51 8.18 4.72
CA THR A 26 -5.78 7.29 5.85
C THR A 26 -7.00 6.38 5.63
N SER A 27 -7.92 6.74 4.74
CA SER A 27 -9.09 5.93 4.40
C SER A 27 -8.74 4.78 3.45
N TYR A 28 -7.60 4.83 2.76
CA TYR A 28 -7.17 3.76 1.86
C TYR A 28 -6.50 2.64 2.63
N LYS A 29 -7.03 1.41 2.50
CA LYS A 29 -6.44 0.21 3.10
C LYS A 29 -5.62 -0.54 2.06
N ALA A 30 -4.32 -0.69 2.30
CA ALA A 30 -3.45 -1.51 1.46
C ALA A 30 -3.46 -2.97 1.96
N ARG A 31 -3.56 -3.91 1.02
CA ARG A 31 -3.41 -5.34 1.25
C ARG A 31 -2.38 -5.88 0.26
N VAL A 32 -1.60 -6.86 0.69
CA VAL A 32 -0.60 -7.51 -0.16
C VAL A 32 -1.06 -8.92 -0.43
N ASP A 33 -1.21 -9.28 -1.70
CA ASP A 33 -1.44 -10.66 -2.11
C ASP A 33 -0.15 -11.48 -1.89
N MET A 34 -0.18 -12.31 -0.85
CA MET A 34 0.94 -13.17 -0.44
C MET A 34 0.95 -14.52 -1.18
N SER A 35 -0.01 -14.74 -2.08
CA SER A 35 -0.25 -16.01 -2.79
C SER A 35 0.87 -16.43 -3.76
N GLY A 36 1.97 -15.68 -3.87
CA GLY A 36 3.10 -16.17 -4.65
C GLY A 36 4.44 -15.60 -4.25
N LYS A 37 5.48 -16.14 -4.89
CA LYS A 37 6.87 -16.04 -4.44
C LYS A 37 7.47 -14.64 -4.52
N ARG A 38 6.87 -13.70 -5.26
CA ARG A 38 7.42 -12.35 -5.45
C ARG A 38 6.37 -11.27 -5.23
N ILE A 39 6.73 -10.26 -4.44
CA ILE A 39 5.91 -9.05 -4.26
C ILE A 39 6.21 -8.07 -5.38
N THR A 40 5.17 -7.79 -6.18
CA THR A 40 5.19 -6.88 -7.33
C THR A 40 4.13 -5.78 -7.15
N PRO A 41 4.21 -4.66 -7.89
CA PRO A 41 3.22 -3.59 -7.80
C PRO A 41 1.77 -4.04 -8.13
N MET A 42 1.59 -5.13 -8.87
CA MET A 42 0.26 -5.69 -9.13
C MET A 42 -0.37 -6.38 -7.92
N ARG A 43 0.46 -6.81 -6.96
CA ARG A 43 0.03 -7.57 -5.79
C ARG A 43 -0.22 -6.72 -4.55
N VAL A 44 0.19 -5.46 -4.59
CA VAL A 44 -0.20 -4.49 -3.57
C VAL A 44 -1.53 -3.90 -4.03
N VAL A 45 -2.62 -4.26 -3.37
CA VAL A 45 -3.99 -3.85 -3.69
C VAL A 45 -4.46 -2.84 -2.66
N PHE A 46 -4.95 -1.69 -3.12
CA PHE A 46 -5.57 -0.67 -2.30
C PHE A 46 -7.08 -0.79 -2.38
N HIS A 47 -7.74 -0.59 -1.25
CA HIS A 47 -9.18 -0.49 -1.12
C HIS A 47 -9.54 0.93 -0.72
N CYS A 48 -10.43 1.57 -1.48
CA CYS A 48 -11.02 2.86 -1.09
C CYS A 48 -12.34 2.66 -0.32
N SER A 49 -12.87 3.75 0.24
CA SER A 49 -14.14 3.79 0.99
C SER A 49 -15.35 3.29 0.19
N MET A 50 -15.32 3.47 -1.13
CA MET A 50 -16.37 3.02 -2.06
C MET A 50 -16.21 1.55 -2.48
N ASN A 51 -15.37 0.79 -1.77
CA ASN A 51 -15.08 -0.62 -2.04
C ASN A 51 -14.43 -0.87 -3.41
N HIS A 52 -13.90 0.15 -4.09
CA HIS A 52 -13.07 -0.06 -5.27
C HIS A 52 -11.71 -0.62 -4.86
N CYS A 53 -11.25 -1.59 -5.63
CA CYS A 53 -9.94 -2.20 -5.48
C CYS A 53 -9.07 -1.90 -6.69
N PHE A 54 -7.84 -1.48 -6.45
CA PHE A 54 -6.88 -1.19 -7.51
C PHE A 54 -5.46 -1.50 -7.05
N SER A 55 -4.60 -1.89 -7.99
CA SER A 55 -3.22 -2.23 -7.66
C SER A 55 -2.34 -0.99 -7.49
N LEU A 56 -1.19 -1.13 -6.83
CA LEU A 56 -0.16 -0.09 -6.79
C LEU A 56 0.29 0.29 -8.20
N ARG A 57 0.29 -0.67 -9.15
CA ARG A 57 0.56 -0.37 -10.55
C ARG A 57 -0.46 0.62 -11.12
N ASN A 58 -1.76 0.39 -10.89
CA ASN A 58 -2.82 1.30 -11.35
C ASN A 58 -2.72 2.66 -10.66
N ALA A 59 -2.39 2.69 -9.36
CA ALA A 59 -2.21 3.93 -8.63
C ALA A 59 -1.02 4.77 -9.15
N LEU A 60 0.08 4.11 -9.54
CA LEU A 60 1.22 4.78 -10.18
C LEU A 60 0.86 5.32 -11.57
N ASP A 61 0.13 4.52 -12.37
CA ASP A 61 -0.31 4.91 -13.70
C ASP A 61 -1.25 6.12 -13.66
N ALA A 62 -2.17 6.14 -12.70
CA ALA A 62 -3.08 7.25 -12.43
C ALA A 62 -2.42 8.45 -11.72
N ARG A 63 -1.09 8.43 -11.53
CA ARG A 63 -0.31 9.46 -10.80
C ARG A 63 -0.80 9.76 -9.38
N MET A 64 -1.51 8.82 -8.76
CA MET A 64 -1.93 8.89 -7.35
C MET A 64 -0.71 8.81 -6.42
N PHE A 65 0.34 8.11 -6.84
CA PHE A 65 1.64 8.09 -6.18
C PHE A 65 2.75 8.40 -7.19
N THR A 66 3.83 9.01 -6.70
CA THR A 66 5.10 9.12 -7.42
C THR A 66 5.82 7.77 -7.43
N GLU A 67 6.72 7.55 -8.39
CA GLU A 67 7.56 6.34 -8.43
C GLU A 67 8.35 6.12 -7.13
N LYS A 68 8.82 7.21 -6.49
CA LYS A 68 9.52 7.15 -5.21
C LYS A 68 8.62 6.65 -4.08
N GLN A 69 7.38 7.12 -4.02
CA GLN A 69 6.39 6.64 -3.04
C GLN A 69 5.99 5.19 -3.33
N GLY A 70 5.75 4.83 -4.59
CA GLY A 70 5.44 3.45 -4.99
C GLY A 70 6.56 2.48 -4.62
N LYS A 71 7.83 2.88 -4.80
CA LYS A 71 8.98 2.07 -4.36
C LYS A 71 8.98 1.86 -2.85
N LYS A 72 8.72 2.90 -2.05
CA LYS A 72 8.61 2.76 -0.57
C LYS A 72 7.49 1.83 -0.16
N ILE A 73 6.31 1.96 -0.77
CA ILE A 73 5.16 1.08 -0.52
C ILE A 73 5.52 -0.37 -0.85
N LEU A 74 6.14 -0.59 -2.01
CA LEU A 74 6.54 -1.93 -2.46
C LEU A 74 7.61 -2.55 -1.54
N ASP A 75 8.56 -1.75 -1.07
CA ASP A 75 9.60 -2.20 -0.14
C ASP A 75 8.99 -2.56 1.23
N GLY A 76 8.11 -1.71 1.75
CA GLY A 76 7.34 -2.00 2.97
C GLY A 76 6.50 -3.28 2.84
N ALA A 77 5.85 -3.49 1.68
CA ALA A 77 5.10 -4.71 1.40
C ALA A 77 5.99 -5.97 1.40
N ARG A 78 7.24 -5.87 0.90
CA ARG A 78 8.21 -6.98 0.93
C ARG A 78 8.64 -7.30 2.36
N VAL A 79 8.97 -6.27 3.14
CA VAL A 79 9.36 -6.44 4.55
C VAL A 79 8.21 -7.05 5.35
N ALA A 80 6.98 -6.53 5.20
CA ALA A 80 5.80 -7.05 5.88
C ALA A 80 5.54 -8.52 5.51
N THR A 81 5.67 -8.87 4.21
CA THR A 81 5.52 -10.26 3.75
C THR A 81 6.59 -11.17 4.35
N ARG A 82 7.86 -10.74 4.35
CA ARG A 82 8.95 -11.51 4.95
C ARG A 82 8.71 -11.75 6.44
N ASN A 83 8.41 -10.70 7.18
CA ASN A 83 8.15 -10.80 8.62
C ASN A 83 6.97 -11.74 8.92
N TRP A 84 5.91 -11.70 8.09
CA TRP A 84 4.78 -12.63 8.23
C TRP A 84 5.16 -14.09 7.93
N GLN A 85 6.00 -14.32 6.92
CA GLN A 85 6.53 -15.66 6.61
C GLN A 85 7.43 -16.21 7.73
N GLU A 86 8.26 -15.36 8.33
CA GLU A 86 9.13 -15.72 9.46
C GLU A 86 8.31 -16.01 10.72
N ALA A 87 7.30 -15.19 11.03
CA ALA A 87 6.38 -15.44 12.15
C ALA A 87 5.68 -16.81 12.02
N ARG A 88 5.20 -17.15 10.83
CA ARG A 88 4.53 -18.44 10.58
C ARG A 88 5.46 -19.65 10.54
N LYS A 89 6.76 -19.45 10.31
CA LYS A 89 7.77 -20.50 10.47
C LYS A 89 8.07 -20.79 11.94
N GLY A 90 7.85 -19.83 12.84
CA GLY A 90 8.04 -19.99 14.28
C GLY A 90 6.89 -20.74 14.98
N GLU A 91 5.69 -20.77 14.41
CA GLU A 91 4.49 -21.41 15.00
C GLU A 91 4.29 -22.87 14.56
N GLY A 92 5.35 -23.55 14.13
CA GLY A 92 5.32 -24.93 13.64
C GLY A 92 6.47 -25.77 14.17
N HIS A 93 6.60 -25.85 15.50
CA HIS A 93 7.31 -26.95 16.16
C HIS A 93 6.92 -26.98 17.66
N GLU A 94 5.87 -27.73 17.99
CA GLU A 94 5.77 -28.45 19.26
C GLU A 94 5.22 -29.85 18.96
#